data_AF-A0A183CDT5-F1
#
_entry.id   AF-A0A183CDT5-F1
#
_cell.length_a   1.000
_cell.length_b   1.000
_cell.length_c   1.000
_cell.angle_alpha   90.00
_cell.angle_beta   90.00
_cell.angle_gamma   90.00
#
_symmetry.space_group_name_H-M   'P 1'
#
loop_
_entity.id
_entity.type
_entity.pdbx_description
1 polymer ?
#
loop_
_entity_poly.entity_id
_entity_poly.type
_entity_poly.pdbx_seq_one_letter_code
_entity_poly.pdbx_strand_id
1 'polypeptide(L)'
;MFPNQCRRHQYPMDICADEKLGIRRPPAGYFSKLHVHESAVPPPDPAAAKLAMYRDYKAEAAKIFDELPEDWKTDPEQFKKYRNMAFYEVFNPT
;
A
#
# COMPACT_ATOMS: atom_id res chain seq x y z
N MET A 1 -23.06 2.52 -1.84
CA MET A 1 -23.91 2.26 -0.67
C MET A 1 -23.57 3.30 0.40
N PHE A 2 -24.46 4.24 0.70
CA PHE A 2 -24.19 5.29 1.70
C PHE A 2 -24.84 4.93 3.05
N PRO A 3 -24.12 4.92 4.18
CA PRO A 3 -24.67 4.53 5.48
C PRO A 3 -25.82 5.43 5.99
N ASN A 4 -25.92 6.65 5.47
CA ASN A 4 -26.95 7.63 5.85
C ASN A 4 -28.38 7.19 5.50
N GLN A 5 -28.56 6.43 4.42
CA GLN A 5 -29.88 5.95 3.99
C GLN A 5 -30.39 4.78 4.86
N CYS A 6 -29.49 4.11 5.59
CA CYS A 6 -29.79 2.89 6.33
C CYS A 6 -29.96 3.11 7.84
N ARG A 7 -30.02 4.36 8.33
CA ARG A 7 -30.11 4.65 9.78
C ARG A 7 -31.29 3.98 10.47
N ARG A 8 -32.42 3.83 9.78
CA ARG A 8 -33.62 3.12 10.28
C ARG A 8 -33.38 1.65 10.58
N HIS A 9 -32.51 0.99 9.82
CA HIS A 9 -32.15 -0.42 10.03
C HIS A 9 -30.90 -0.59 10.90
N GLN A 10 -30.00 0.41 10.88
CA GLN A 10 -28.79 0.39 11.68
C GLN A 10 -29.10 0.42 13.19
N TYR A 11 -29.97 1.32 13.64
CA TYR A 11 -30.29 1.45 15.07
C TYR A 11 -30.81 0.16 15.73
N PRO A 12 -31.83 -0.54 15.19
CA PRO A 12 -32.30 -1.78 15.80
C PRO A 12 -31.27 -2.92 15.72
N MET A 13 -30.42 -2.93 14.70
CA MET A 13 -29.33 -3.91 14.58
C MET A 13 -28.25 -3.66 15.64
N ASP A 14 -27.85 -2.40 15.84
CA ASP A 14 -26.88 -1.99 16.86
C ASP A 14 -27.38 -2.39 18.27
N ILE A 15 -28.67 -2.20 18.58
CA ILE A 15 -29.27 -2.66 19.86
C ILE A 15 -29.19 -4.18 20.00
N CYS A 16 -29.63 -4.91 18.97
CA CYS A 16 -29.63 -6.38 18.99
C CYS A 16 -28.21 -6.94 19.20
N ALA A 17 -27.20 -6.33 18.58
CA ALA A 17 -25.80 -6.70 18.73
C ALA A 17 -25.26 -6.41 20.14
N ASP A 18 -25.65 -5.29 20.75
CA ASP A 18 -25.25 -4.94 22.12
C ASP A 18 -25.88 -5.93 23.12
N GLU A 19 -27.19 -6.18 23.01
CA GLU A 19 -27.91 -7.05 23.96
C GLU A 19 -27.56 -8.53 23.85
N LYS A 20 -27.41 -9.06 22.62
CA LYS A 20 -27.23 -10.51 22.40
C LYS A 20 -25.78 -10.94 22.25
N LEU A 21 -24.92 -10.05 21.78
CA LEU A 21 -23.51 -10.35 21.50
C LEU A 21 -22.55 -9.54 22.38
N GLY A 22 -23.04 -8.55 23.14
CA GLY A 22 -22.19 -7.64 23.91
C GLY A 22 -21.31 -6.75 23.02
N ILE A 23 -21.66 -6.61 21.73
CA ILE A 23 -20.87 -5.83 20.77
C ILE A 23 -21.43 -4.42 20.72
N ARG A 24 -20.74 -3.50 21.37
CA ARG A 24 -21.12 -2.09 21.35
C ARG A 24 -20.49 -1.36 20.16
N ARG A 25 -21.29 -0.56 19.46
CA ARG A 25 -20.82 0.28 18.36
C ARG A 25 -19.76 1.27 18.85
N PRO A 26 -18.55 1.30 18.24
CA PRO A 26 -17.52 2.28 18.62
C PRO A 26 -17.93 3.72 18.33
N PRO A 27 -17.44 4.69 19.12
CA PRO A 27 -17.72 6.10 18.89
C PRO A 27 -17.13 6.59 17.56
N ALA A 28 -17.66 7.71 17.06
CA ALA A 28 -17.13 8.34 15.86
C ALA A 28 -15.63 8.65 16.03
N GLY A 29 -14.84 8.31 15.01
CA GLY A 29 -13.38 8.49 15.03
C GLY A 29 -12.60 7.37 15.74
N TYR A 30 -13.26 6.36 16.31
CA TYR A 30 -12.55 5.19 16.89
C TYR A 30 -11.59 4.55 15.88
N PHE A 31 -12.04 4.31 14.65
CA PHE A 31 -11.23 3.70 13.58
C PHE A 31 -10.20 4.63 12.96
N SER A 32 -10.29 5.93 13.23
CA SER A 32 -9.33 6.92 12.72
C SER A 32 -8.14 7.13 13.66
N LYS A 33 -8.23 6.62 14.90
CA LYS A 33 -7.15 6.71 15.88
C LYS A 33 -6.12 5.60 15.61
N LEU A 34 -4.84 5.92 15.82
CA LEU A 34 -3.77 4.93 15.84
C LEU A 34 -3.97 4.01 17.04
N HIS A 35 -4.11 2.71 16.78
CA HIS A 35 -4.19 1.68 17.81
C HIS A 35 -2.85 0.97 17.92
N VAL A 36 -2.32 0.86 19.13
CA VAL A 36 -1.13 0.07 19.40
C VAL A 36 -1.60 -1.35 19.69
N HIS A 37 -1.11 -2.31 18.91
CA HIS A 37 -1.39 -3.73 19.10
C HIS A 37 -0.15 -4.42 19.67
N GLU A 38 -0.30 -5.09 20.80
CA GLU A 38 0.74 -5.97 21.34
C GLU A 38 0.70 -7.30 20.59
N SER A 39 1.79 -7.62 19.89
CA SER A 39 1.96 -8.90 19.22
C SER A 39 2.95 -9.79 19.98
N ALA A 40 2.63 -11.08 20.10
CA ALA A 40 3.59 -12.08 20.60
C ALA A 40 4.75 -12.33 19.61
N VAL A 41 4.54 -11.97 18.33
CA VAL A 41 5.55 -12.09 17.29
C VAL A 41 6.58 -10.97 17.51
N PRO A 42 7.88 -11.29 17.61
CA PRO A 42 8.91 -10.27 17.72
C PRO A 42 8.90 -9.37 16.48
N PRO A 43 9.32 -8.10 16.61
CA PRO A 43 9.47 -7.23 15.46
C PRO A 43 10.41 -7.90 14.43
N PRO A 44 10.13 -7.74 13.12
CA PRO A 44 11.03 -8.27 12.09
C PRO A 44 12.43 -7.68 12.28
N ASP A 45 13.45 -8.49 12.00
CA ASP A 45 14.84 -8.04 12.05
C ASP A 45 14.98 -6.74 11.24
N PRO A 46 15.50 -5.64 11.83
CA PRO A 46 15.62 -4.36 11.13
C PRO A 46 16.40 -4.46 9.81
N ALA A 47 17.31 -5.43 9.65
CA ALA A 47 17.98 -5.69 8.39
C ALA A 47 17.03 -6.33 7.35
N ALA A 48 16.26 -7.34 7.76
CA ALA A 48 15.27 -7.99 6.90
C ALA A 48 14.09 -7.07 6.55
N ALA A 49 13.67 -6.19 7.48
CA ALA A 49 12.60 -5.21 7.27
C ALA A 49 13.01 -4.13 6.25
N LYS A 50 14.27 -3.69 6.26
CA LYS A 50 14.81 -2.76 5.24
C LYS A 50 14.88 -3.41 3.86
N LEU A 51 15.36 -4.66 3.79
CA LEU A 51 15.42 -5.44 2.55
C LEU A 51 14.03 -5.72 1.95
N ALA A 52 13.01 -5.92 2.79
CA ALA A 52 11.63 -6.10 2.33
C ALA A 52 10.98 -4.79 1.86
N MET A 53 11.38 -3.63 2.42
CA MET A 53 10.83 -2.32 2.06
C MET A 53 11.48 -1.68 0.84
N TYR A 54 12.74 -1.99 0.55
CA TYR A 54 13.47 -1.43 -0.59
C TYR A 54 13.83 -2.53 -1.57
N ARG A 55 12.96 -2.75 -2.56
CA ARG A 55 13.36 -3.52 -3.75
C ARG A 55 14.29 -2.66 -4.58
N ASP A 56 15.47 -3.18 -4.89
CA ASP A 56 16.41 -2.50 -5.78
C ASP A 56 15.93 -2.60 -7.23
N TYR A 57 14.97 -1.74 -7.60
CA TYR A 57 14.43 -1.67 -8.96
C TYR A 57 15.53 -1.49 -10.03
N LYS A 58 16.66 -0.88 -9.66
CA LYS A 58 17.85 -0.76 -10.53
C LYS A 58 18.47 -2.12 -10.84
N ALA A 59 18.66 -2.96 -9.83
CA ALA A 59 19.26 -4.27 -9.97
C ALA A 59 18.30 -5.26 -10.65
N GLU A 60 17.00 -5.14 -10.38
CA GLU A 60 15.97 -5.92 -11.10
C GLU A 60 15.89 -5.51 -12.58
N ALA A 61 15.92 -4.21 -12.88
CA ALA A 61 15.88 -3.72 -14.25
C ALA A 61 17.11 -4.12 -15.07
N ALA A 62 18.31 -4.11 -14.48
CA ALA A 62 19.54 -4.54 -15.18
C ALA A 62 19.45 -5.97 -15.70
N LYS A 63 18.91 -6.91 -14.90
CA LYS A 63 18.68 -8.29 -15.33
C LYS A 63 17.70 -8.38 -16.50
N ILE A 64 16.65 -7.57 -16.45
CA ILE A 64 15.65 -7.50 -17.53
C ILE A 64 16.30 -6.93 -18.81
N PHE A 65 17.19 -5.95 -18.69
CA PHE A 65 17.92 -5.38 -19.83
C PHE A 65 18.89 -6.38 -20.46
N ASP A 66 19.52 -7.27 -19.67
CA ASP A 66 20.40 -8.32 -20.20
C ASP A 66 19.64 -9.43 -20.94
N GLU A 67 18.39 -9.70 -20.54
CA GLU A 67 17.52 -10.69 -21.20
C GLU A 67 16.85 -10.17 -22.48
N LEU A 68 16.87 -8.85 -22.70
CA LEU A 68 16.20 -8.23 -23.84
C LEU A 68 17.00 -8.45 -25.12
N PRO A 69 16.34 -8.84 -26.23
CA PRO A 69 16.97 -8.91 -27.55
C PRO A 69 17.64 -7.60 -27.94
N GLU A 70 18.78 -7.65 -28.63
CA GLU A 70 19.51 -6.45 -29.09
C GLU A 70 18.69 -5.54 -30.02
N ASP A 71 17.66 -6.07 -30.69
CA ASP A 71 16.73 -5.32 -31.54
C ASP A 71 15.55 -4.71 -30.75
N TRP A 72 15.54 -4.84 -29.42
CA TRP A 72 14.54 -4.20 -28.58
C TRP A 72 14.68 -2.68 -28.66
N LYS A 73 13.59 -2.01 -29.04
CA LYS A 73 13.56 -0.57 -29.27
C LYS A 73 13.65 0.21 -27.97
N THR A 74 14.85 0.36 -27.41
CA THR A 74 15.17 1.45 -26.47
C THR A 74 15.33 2.75 -27.26
N ASP A 75 14.26 3.19 -27.92
CA ASP A 75 14.28 4.46 -28.65
C ASP A 75 14.19 5.60 -27.62
N PRO A 76 15.26 6.40 -27.41
CA PRO A 76 15.29 7.42 -26.35
C PRO A 76 14.17 8.47 -26.52
N GLU A 77 13.65 8.61 -27.74
CA GLU A 77 12.58 9.55 -28.07
C GLU A 77 11.21 9.09 -27.56
N GLN A 78 10.95 7.78 -27.49
CA GLN A 78 9.69 7.26 -26.92
C GLN A 78 9.62 7.52 -25.41
N PHE A 79 10.75 7.50 -24.70
CA PHE A 79 10.84 7.80 -23.28
C PHE A 79 10.76 9.31 -22.96
N LYS A 80 11.05 10.20 -23.92
CA LYS A 80 10.85 11.65 -23.74
C LYS A 80 9.40 12.00 -23.38
N LYS A 81 8.42 11.23 -23.89
CA LYS A 81 6.99 11.43 -23.58
C LYS A 81 6.67 11.15 -22.09
N TYR A 82 7.45 10.30 -21.43
CA TYR A 82 7.30 9.94 -20.02
C TYR A 82 8.29 10.66 -19.10
N ARG A 83 9.16 11.52 -19.66
CA ARG A 83 10.17 12.32 -18.92
C ARG A 83 9.57 13.22 -17.84
N ASN A 84 8.28 13.56 -17.97
CA ASN A 84 7.54 14.36 -16.98
C ASN A 84 7.04 13.53 -15.78
N MET A 85 7.24 12.21 -15.76
CA MET A 85 7.05 11.37 -14.57
C MET A 85 8.42 11.11 -13.96
N ALA A 86 8.72 11.85 -12.89
CA ALA A 86 9.93 11.92 -12.04
C ALA A 86 10.70 10.60 -11.73
N PHE A 87 11.11 9.85 -12.75
CA PHE A 87 11.83 8.58 -12.62
C PHE A 87 13.16 8.55 -13.38
N TYR A 88 13.40 9.49 -14.30
CA TYR A 88 14.61 9.48 -15.16
C TYR A 88 15.87 10.06 -14.50
N GLU A 89 15.72 10.94 -13.50
CA GLU A 89 16.88 11.53 -12.79
C GLU A 89 17.56 10.54 -11.84
N VAL A 90 16.88 9.44 -11.48
CA VAL A 90 17.43 8.41 -10.60
C VAL A 90 18.40 7.47 -11.33
N PHE A 91 18.31 7.36 -12.67
CA PHE A 91 19.03 6.35 -13.46
C PHE A 91 20.20 6.86 -14.31
N ASN A 92 20.47 8.17 -14.35
CA ASN A 92 21.70 8.71 -14.93
C ASN A 92 22.23 9.85 -14.06
N PRO A 93 23.18 9.59 -13.14
CA PRO A 93 23.90 10.66 -12.47
C PRO A 93 24.93 11.26 -13.45
N THR A 94 24.72 12.50 -13.87
CA THR A 94 25.78 13.40 -14.35
C THR A 94 25.84 14.60 -13.44
#